data_AF-V9LIM6-F1
#
_entry.id   AF-V9LIM6-F1
#
_cell.length_a   1.000
_cell.length_b   1.000
_cell.length_c   1.000
_cell.angle_alpha   90.00
_cell.angle_beta   90.00
_cell.angle_gamma   90.00
#
_symmetry.space_group_name_H-M   'P 1'
#
loop_
_entity.id
_entity.type
_entity.pdbx_description
1 polymer ?
#
loop_
_entity_poly.entity_id
_entity_poly.type
_entity_poly.pdbx_seq_one_letter_code
_entity_poly.pdbx_strand_id
1 'polypeptide(L)'
;KPLFTTAALFTACKCMKIKVDKSKLMVTSGVKKIIFDRLCSQMEKFGQLSCKESAGQSNPNKRQRSLLEELEKKEEINAMEPKQENAESHAAKKEDYKEWKRRILENAAKKMDS
;
A
#
# COMPACT_ATOMS: atom_id res chain seq x y z
N LYS A 1 16.42 -6.24 -3.22
CA LYS A 1 15.38 -7.10 -3.86
C LYS A 1 14.46 -6.20 -4.70
N PRO A 2 14.56 -6.23 -6.03
CA PRO A 2 13.87 -5.28 -6.92
C PRO A 2 12.39 -5.64 -7.15
N LEU A 3 11.58 -5.68 -6.10
CA LEU A 3 10.16 -6.08 -6.20
C LEU A 3 9.37 -5.20 -7.17
N PHE A 4 9.38 -3.88 -6.96
CA PHE A 4 8.61 -2.95 -7.77
C PHE A 4 9.09 -2.93 -9.22
N THR A 5 10.40 -2.96 -9.44
CA THR A 5 10.98 -2.97 -10.79
C THR A 5 10.64 -4.25 -11.55
N THR A 6 10.74 -5.43 -10.91
CA THR A 6 10.42 -6.71 -11.56
C THR A 6 8.92 -6.85 -11.86
N ALA A 7 8.05 -6.37 -10.97
CA ALA A 7 6.61 -6.33 -11.19
C ALA A 7 6.23 -5.32 -12.30
N ALA A 8 6.83 -4.12 -12.29
CA ALA A 8 6.63 -3.10 -13.32
C ALA A 8 7.02 -3.62 -14.70
N LEU A 9 8.21 -4.23 -14.79
CA LEU A 9 8.72 -4.83 -16.03
C LEU A 9 7.78 -5.93 -16.53
N PHE A 10 7.37 -6.85 -15.66
CA PHE A 10 6.42 -7.90 -16.02
C PHE A 10 5.11 -7.33 -16.57
N THR A 11 4.53 -6.35 -15.86
CA THR A 11 3.28 -5.70 -16.26
C THR A 11 3.42 -4.95 -17.58
N ALA A 12 4.48 -4.16 -17.76
CA ALA A 12 4.73 -3.44 -19.01
C ALA A 12 4.90 -4.39 -20.19
N CYS A 13 5.71 -5.44 -20.04
CA CYS A 13 5.89 -6.46 -21.07
C CYS A 13 4.58 -7.18 -21.41
N LYS A 14 3.74 -7.50 -20.40
CA LYS A 14 2.41 -8.07 -20.60
C LYS A 14 1.51 -7.15 -21.44
N CYS A 15 1.48 -5.85 -21.13
CA CYS A 15 0.72 -4.86 -21.89
C CYS A 15 1.20 -4.74 -23.35
N MET A 16 2.52 -4.83 -23.57
CA MET A 16 3.14 -4.80 -24.91
C MET A 16 3.11 -6.16 -25.64
N LYS A 17 2.45 -7.19 -25.07
CA LYS A 17 2.43 -8.58 -25.59
C LYS A 17 3.83 -9.20 -25.76
N ILE A 18 4.82 -8.73 -25.02
CA ILE A 18 6.17 -9.30 -24.96
C ILE A 18 6.15 -10.49 -24.00
N LYS A 19 6.60 -11.65 -24.46
CA LYS A 19 6.66 -12.86 -23.63
C LYS A 19 7.81 -12.76 -22.63
N VAL A 20 7.48 -12.82 -21.34
CA VAL A 20 8.45 -12.79 -20.24
C VAL A 20 8.17 -13.90 -19.24
N ASP A 21 9.23 -14.51 -18.72
CA ASP A 21 9.12 -15.56 -17.71
C ASP A 21 8.81 -14.96 -16.32
N LYS A 22 7.55 -15.07 -15.92
CA LYS A 22 7.06 -14.57 -14.63
C LYS A 22 7.76 -15.25 -13.44
N SER A 23 8.11 -16.53 -13.55
CA SER A 23 8.71 -17.29 -12.46
C SER A 23 10.10 -16.72 -12.13
N LYS A 24 10.90 -16.45 -13.17
CA LYS A 24 12.23 -15.84 -13.00
C LYS A 24 12.15 -14.46 -12.35
N LEU A 25 11.25 -13.60 -12.80
CA LEU A 25 11.07 -12.27 -12.21
C LEU A 25 10.59 -12.33 -10.75
N MET A 26 9.68 -13.27 -10.44
CA MET A 26 9.22 -13.49 -9.07
C MET A 26 10.38 -13.96 -8.17
N VAL A 27 11.23 -14.89 -8.62
CA VAL A 27 12.40 -15.33 -7.85
C VAL A 27 13.37 -14.17 -7.60
N THR A 28 13.65 -13.35 -8.62
CA THR A 28 14.51 -12.15 -8.50
C THR A 28 13.94 -11.12 -7.51
N SER A 29 12.61 -10.99 -7.43
CA SER A 29 11.95 -10.13 -6.45
C SER A 29 12.10 -10.61 -5.00
N GLY A 30 12.30 -11.92 -4.79
CA GLY A 30 12.49 -12.53 -3.48
C GLY A 30 11.27 -12.46 -2.56
N VAL A 31 10.05 -12.34 -3.13
CA VAL A 31 8.78 -12.34 -2.37
C VAL A 31 7.91 -13.56 -2.69
N LYS A 32 6.93 -13.83 -1.84
CA LYS A 32 5.94 -14.89 -2.07
C LYS A 32 5.08 -14.56 -3.31
N LYS A 33 4.68 -15.59 -4.05
CA LYS A 33 3.82 -15.50 -5.24
C LYS A 33 2.60 -14.61 -5.03
N ILE A 34 1.91 -14.75 -3.90
CA ILE A 34 0.69 -13.96 -3.60
C ILE A 34 0.95 -12.45 -3.54
N ILE A 35 2.12 -12.04 -3.04
CA ILE A 35 2.52 -10.63 -2.95
C ILE A 35 2.83 -10.10 -4.34
N PHE A 36 3.62 -10.86 -5.11
CA PHE A 36 3.97 -10.50 -6.48
C PHE A 36 2.73 -10.40 -7.38
N ASP A 37 1.82 -11.39 -7.31
CA ASP A 37 0.59 -11.42 -8.10
C ASP A 37 -0.35 -10.26 -7.76
N ARG A 38 -0.49 -9.93 -6.47
CA ARG A 38 -1.27 -8.77 -6.02
C ARG A 38 -0.70 -7.47 -6.57
N LEU A 39 0.63 -7.30 -6.50
CA LEU A 39 1.32 -6.12 -7.01
C LEU A 39 1.17 -5.99 -8.54
N CYS A 40 1.39 -7.07 -9.29
CA CYS A 40 1.18 -7.08 -10.75
C CYS A 40 -0.26 -6.70 -11.11
N SER A 41 -1.25 -7.21 -10.39
CA SER A 41 -2.67 -6.86 -10.59
C SER A 41 -2.97 -5.38 -10.34
N GLN A 42 -2.31 -4.78 -9.34
CA GLN A 42 -2.41 -3.33 -9.09
C GLN A 42 -1.74 -2.54 -10.22
N MET A 43 -0.56 -2.97 -10.66
CA MET A 43 0.19 -2.32 -11.74
C MET A 43 -0.52 -2.41 -13.10
N GLU A 44 -1.23 -3.50 -13.38
CA GLU A 44 -2.01 -3.67 -14.62
C GLU A 44 -3.08 -2.60 -14.79
N LYS A 45 -3.65 -2.07 -13.69
CA LYS A 45 -4.60 -0.95 -13.75
C LYS A 45 -3.94 0.31 -14.30
N PHE A 46 -2.71 0.59 -13.87
CA PHE A 46 -1.93 1.72 -14.37
C PHE A 46 -1.41 1.48 -15.79
N GLY A 47 -0.92 0.27 -16.07
CA GLY A 47 -0.44 -0.12 -17.40
C GLY A 47 -1.51 0.02 -18.48
N GLN A 48 -2.78 -0.25 -18.18
CA GLN A 48 -3.88 -0.04 -19.13
C GLN A 48 -4.12 1.44 -19.46
N LEU A 49 -3.91 2.36 -18.53
CA LEU A 49 -4.05 3.80 -18.78
C LEU A 49 -2.87 4.29 -19.65
N SER A 50 -1.65 3.96 -19.26
CA SER A 50 -0.44 4.41 -19.96
C SER A 50 -0.24 3.76 -21.33
N CYS A 51 -0.60 2.48 -21.51
CA CYS A 51 -0.47 1.81 -22.82
C CYS A 51 -1.59 2.18 -23.80
N LYS A 52 -2.74 2.67 -23.34
CA LYS A 52 -3.78 3.22 -24.23
C LYS A 52 -3.36 4.57 -24.80
N GLU A 53 -2.60 5.35 -24.04
CA GLU A 53 -2.06 6.65 -24.45
C GLU A 53 -1.05 6.53 -25.60
N SER A 54 -0.22 5.48 -25.62
CA SER A 54 0.74 5.25 -26.71
C SER A 54 0.12 4.61 -27.96
N ALA A 55 -1.12 4.14 -27.90
CA ALA A 55 -1.78 3.36 -28.93
C ALA A 55 -2.91 4.12 -29.64
N GLY A 56 -2.78 5.44 -29.86
CA GLY A 56 -3.55 6.19 -30.88
C GLY A 56 -5.09 6.07 -30.88
N GLN A 57 -5.73 5.57 -29.83
CA GLN A 57 -7.19 5.48 -29.74
C GLN A 57 -7.72 6.56 -28.81
N SER A 58 -7.66 7.80 -29.29
CA SER A 58 -8.45 8.90 -28.73
C SER A 58 -9.92 8.69 -29.10
N ASN A 59 -10.72 8.24 -28.15
CA ASN A 59 -12.14 8.60 -28.15
C ASN A 59 -12.23 9.98 -27.49
N PRO A 60 -12.70 11.04 -28.18
CA PRO A 60 -12.59 12.42 -27.70
C PRO A 60 -13.55 12.79 -26.56
N ASN A 61 -14.30 11.84 -25.99
CA ASN A 61 -15.52 12.16 -25.23
C ASN A 61 -15.52 11.83 -23.74
N LYS A 62 -14.38 11.52 -23.14
CA LYS A 62 -14.26 11.48 -21.67
C LYS A 62 -13.03 12.24 -21.26
N ARG A 63 -13.23 13.43 -20.68
CA ARG A 63 -12.20 14.23 -20.01
C ARG A 63 -11.25 13.28 -19.28
N GLN A 64 -10.04 13.14 -19.80
CA GLN A 64 -9.00 12.34 -19.19
C GLN A 64 -8.65 13.02 -17.87
N ARG A 65 -9.17 12.50 -16.76
CA ARG A 65 -8.55 12.78 -15.46
C ARG A 65 -7.13 12.28 -15.53
N SER A 66 -6.17 13.11 -15.13
CA SER A 66 -4.77 12.70 -15.05
C SER A 66 -4.67 11.47 -14.16
N LEU A 67 -3.79 10.51 -14.47
CA LEU A 67 -3.49 9.36 -13.61
C LEU A 67 -3.27 9.80 -12.15
N LEU A 68 -2.63 10.96 -11.98
CA LEU A 68 -2.40 11.61 -10.69
C LEU A 68 -3.70 11.96 -9.96
N GLU A 69 -4.71 12.46 -10.67
CA GLU A 69 -6.02 12.87 -10.13
C GLU A 69 -6.86 11.65 -9.70
N GLU A 70 -6.76 10.51 -10.40
CA GLU A 70 -7.42 9.26 -9.99
C GLU A 70 -6.75 8.64 -8.75
N LEU A 71 -5.42 8.78 -8.64
CA LEU A 71 -4.67 8.33 -7.46
C LEU A 71 -5.03 9.16 -6.23
N GLU A 72 -5.01 10.49 -6.35
CA GLU A 72 -5.35 11.41 -5.27
C GLU A 72 -6.75 11.11 -4.73
N LYS A 73 -7.74 10.93 -5.62
CA LYS A 73 -9.11 10.56 -5.24
C LYS A 73 -9.19 9.21 -4.52
N LYS A 74 -8.34 8.24 -4.85
CA LYS A 74 -8.35 6.90 -4.23
C LYS A 74 -7.61 6.88 -2.89
N GLU A 75 -6.60 7.73 -2.74
CA GLU A 75 -5.88 7.93 -1.49
C GLU A 75 -6.76 8.65 -0.47
N GLU A 76 -7.54 9.64 -0.90
CA GLU A 76 -8.52 10.38 -0.09
C GLU A 76 -9.61 9.46 0.50
N ILE A 77 -10.03 8.43 -0.24
CA ILE A 77 -11.00 7.42 0.23
C ILE A 77 -10.39 6.46 1.27
N ASN A 78 -9.11 6.10 1.14
CA ASN A 78 -8.43 5.23 2.13
C ASN A 78 -7.99 5.99 3.38
N ALA A 79 -7.77 7.31 3.29
CA ALA A 79 -7.46 8.15 4.44
C ALA A 79 -8.66 8.36 5.39
N MET A 80 -9.89 8.12 4.92
CA MET A 80 -11.12 8.16 5.73
C MET A 80 -11.47 6.81 6.38
N GLU A 81 -10.77 5.72 6.07
CA GLU A 81 -10.95 4.48 6.82
C GLU A 81 -10.23 4.60 8.17
N PRO A 82 -10.94 4.44 9.30
CA PRO A 82 -10.29 4.47 10.60
C PRO A 82 -9.23 3.38 10.62
N LYS A 83 -8.03 3.72 11.08
CA LYS A 83 -7.01 2.75 11.49
C LYS A 83 -7.72 1.56 12.15
N GLN A 84 -7.74 0.40 11.49
CA GLN A 84 -7.96 -0.85 12.18
C GLN A 84 -6.75 -1.05 13.08
N GLU A 85 -6.82 -0.40 14.23
CA GLU A 85 -6.03 -0.70 15.41
C GLU A 85 -6.21 -2.19 15.67
N ASN A 86 -5.08 -2.89 15.76
CA ASN A 86 -5.02 -4.31 16.02
C ASN A 86 -6.05 -4.71 17.09
N ALA A 87 -6.92 -5.66 16.74
CA ALA A 87 -7.86 -6.29 17.65
C ALA A 87 -7.14 -7.25 18.63
N GLU A 88 -6.04 -6.81 19.24
CA GLU A 88 -5.29 -7.54 20.27
C GLU A 88 -4.84 -6.58 21.39
N SER A 89 -5.76 -5.75 21.89
CA SER A 89 -5.63 -5.15 23.24
C SER A 89 -6.96 -4.67 23.81
N HIS A 90 -8.08 -5.34 23.51
CA HIS A 90 -9.34 -5.07 24.22
C HIS A 90 -9.43 -5.88 25.52
N ALA A 91 -8.57 -5.52 26.47
CA ALA A 91 -8.81 -5.79 27.89
C ALA A 91 -8.09 -4.80 28.83
N ALA A 92 -7.53 -3.69 28.33
CA ALA A 92 -7.18 -2.57 29.19
C ALA A 92 -8.49 -1.83 29.51
N LYS A 93 -9.07 -2.15 30.67
CA LYS A 93 -10.06 -1.29 31.34
C LYS A 93 -9.61 0.15 31.15
N LYS A 94 -10.55 1.04 30.77
CA LYS A 94 -10.35 2.49 30.69
C LYS A 94 -9.82 2.97 32.05
N GLU A 95 -8.52 2.84 32.31
CA GLU A 95 -7.91 3.29 33.56
C GLU A 95 -8.13 4.80 33.59
N ASP A 96 -8.68 5.31 34.69
CA ASP A 96 -8.86 6.74 34.84
C ASP A 96 -7.49 7.41 34.69
N TYR A 97 -7.40 8.36 33.76
CA TYR A 97 -6.15 9.03 33.41
C TYR A 97 -5.44 9.60 34.65
N LYS A 98 -6.22 10.04 35.64
CA LYS A 98 -5.71 10.58 36.90
C LYS A 98 -5.03 9.52 37.77
N GLU A 99 -5.56 8.30 37.81
CA GLU A 99 -4.98 7.19 38.58
C GLU A 99 -3.70 6.68 37.91
N TRP A 100 -3.72 6.54 36.58
CA TRP A 100 -2.53 6.19 35.80
C TRP A 100 -1.41 7.21 36.01
N LYS A 101 -1.71 8.51 35.91
CA LYS A 101 -0.73 9.58 36.11
C LYS A 101 -0.16 9.56 37.53
N ARG A 102 -0.99 9.37 38.57
CA ARG A 102 -0.52 9.29 39.96
C ARG A 102 0.46 8.14 40.15
N ARG A 103 0.14 6.96 39.64
CA ARG A 103 0.97 5.75 39.75
C ARG A 103 2.35 5.92 39.11
N ILE A 104 2.41 6.54 37.93
CA ILE A 104 3.68 6.78 37.23
C ILE A 104 4.56 7.76 38.02
N LEU A 105 3.97 8.86 38.51
CA LEU A 105 4.71 9.88 39.26
C LEU A 105 5.22 9.35 40.61
N GLU A 106 4.41 8.59 41.33
CA GLU A 106 4.78 8.01 42.63
C GLU A 106 5.90 6.96 42.48
N ASN A 107 5.85 6.12 41.44
CA ASN A 107 6.91 5.17 41.14
C ASN A 107 8.23 5.85 40.78
N ALA A 108 8.19 6.99 40.09
CA ALA A 108 9.39 7.76 39.78
C ALA A 108 9.99 8.37 41.06
N ALA A 109 9.16 8.98 41.91
CA ALA A 109 9.60 9.57 43.17
C ALA A 109 10.20 8.53 44.13
N LYS A 110 9.53 7.38 44.29
CA LYS A 110 10.05 6.27 45.13
C LYS A 110 11.40 5.74 44.67
N LYS A 111 11.72 5.83 43.37
CA LYS A 111 13.03 5.44 42.84
C LYS A 111 14.12 6.48 43.04
N MET A 112 13.78 7.72 43.40
CA MET A 112 14.75 8.76 43.72
C MET A 112 15.08 8.81 45.22
N ASP A 113 14.19 8.29 46.07
CA ASP A 113 14.35 8.19 47.53
C ASP A 113 14.88 6.82 48.02
N SER A 114 15.26 5.91 47.11
CA SER A 114 15.96 4.64 47.41
C SER A 114 17.36 4.64 46.80
#